data_AF-A0A401YHN8-F1
#
_entry.id   AF-A0A401YHN8-F1
#
_cell.length_a   1.000
_cell.length_b   1.000
_cell.length_c   1.000
_cell.angle_alpha   90.00
_cell.angle_beta   90.00
_cell.angle_gamma   90.00
#
_symmetry.space_group_name_H-M   'P 1'
#
loop_
_entity.id
_entity.type
_entity.pdbx_description
1 polymer ?
#
loop_
_entity_poly.entity_id
_entity_poly.type
_entity_poly.pdbx_seq_one_letter_code
_entity_poly.pdbx_strand_id
1 'polypeptide(L)'
;MTRAAAVDQARARKAVLEHLAAAAATRAEMARDLAAAETVDERRRCRLALRAAAALLHATIIDAHQHHVPTPEIAATTRTTVRAVAVLLQRHRDVTRPSRRQVVDPVSTHRSQALDAVADAARAHGTAHPATHAAIAAAHAAGVPVPALARIAGISRERAADIVLTAGTATPPAAAVATMRTALINTITAGPATSAAAEARAYRRLVRGDNTDR
;
A
#
# COMPACT_ATOMS: atom_id res chain seq x y z
N MET A 1 -7.83 41.62 -13.22
CA MET A 1 -8.75 41.29 -12.11
C MET A 1 -9.25 42.59 -11.49
N THR A 2 -10.56 42.78 -11.37
CA THR A 2 -11.16 43.96 -10.72
C THR A 2 -11.18 43.77 -9.20
N ARG A 3 -11.15 44.86 -8.43
CA ARG A 3 -11.19 44.84 -6.96
C ARG A 3 -12.40 44.06 -6.40
N ALA A 4 -13.54 44.09 -7.08
CA ALA A 4 -14.74 43.32 -6.73
C ALA A 4 -14.51 41.79 -6.85
N ALA A 5 -13.90 41.33 -7.95
CA ALA A 5 -13.61 39.91 -8.15
C ALA A 5 -12.65 39.33 -7.08
N ALA A 6 -11.71 40.13 -6.59
CA ALA A 6 -10.81 39.73 -5.52
C ALA A 6 -11.54 39.58 -4.16
N VAL A 7 -12.53 40.44 -3.87
CA VAL A 7 -13.34 40.38 -2.65
C VAL A 7 -14.27 39.15 -2.67
N ASP A 8 -14.90 38.87 -3.80
CA ASP A 8 -15.77 37.70 -3.94
C ASP A 8 -14.98 36.39 -3.83
N GLN A 9 -13.79 36.33 -4.43
CA GLN A 9 -12.88 35.19 -4.30
C GLN A 9 -12.40 34.98 -2.86
N ALA A 10 -12.09 36.06 -2.13
CA ALA A 10 -11.72 35.98 -0.72
C ALA A 10 -12.88 35.48 0.16
N ARG A 11 -14.11 35.92 -0.12
CA ARG A 11 -15.32 35.47 0.59
C ARG A 11 -15.61 33.98 0.35
N ALA A 12 -15.50 33.54 -0.90
CA ALA A 12 -15.66 32.13 -1.27
C ALA A 12 -14.61 31.24 -0.57
N ARG A 13 -13.34 31.64 -0.60
CA ARG A 13 -12.25 30.93 0.10
C ARG A 13 -12.51 30.84 1.61
N LYS A 14 -12.96 31.93 2.23
CA LYS A 14 -13.27 31.93 3.67
C LYS A 14 -14.38 30.93 4.02
N ALA A 15 -15.48 30.91 3.26
CA ALA A 15 -16.58 29.97 3.48
C ALA A 15 -16.13 28.50 3.33
N VAL A 16 -15.29 28.21 2.33
CA VAL A 16 -14.69 26.89 2.13
C VAL A 16 -13.82 26.46 3.31
N LEU A 17 -12.98 27.38 3.82
CA LEU A 17 -12.13 27.10 4.99
C LEU A 17 -12.94 26.91 6.27
N GLU A 18 -14.02 27.67 6.47
CA GLU A 18 -14.94 27.49 7.60
C GLU A 18 -15.63 26.12 7.55
N HIS A 19 -16.09 25.70 6.37
CA HIS A 19 -16.69 24.39 6.19
C HIS A 19 -15.68 23.25 6.43
N LEU A 20 -14.45 23.42 5.93
CA LEU A 20 -13.34 22.49 6.16
C LEU A 20 -12.99 22.37 7.66
N ALA A 21 -12.95 23.50 8.37
CA ALA A 21 -12.68 23.53 9.80
C ALA A 21 -13.79 22.83 10.59
N ALA A 22 -15.06 23.04 10.22
CA ALA A 22 -16.19 22.37 10.84
C ALA A 22 -16.12 20.84 10.65
N ALA A 23 -15.85 20.37 9.44
CA ALA A 23 -15.70 18.94 9.16
C ALA A 23 -14.53 18.31 9.95
N ALA A 24 -13.43 19.04 10.10
CA ALA A 24 -12.28 18.59 10.90
C ALA A 24 -12.64 18.51 12.40
N ALA A 25 -13.38 19.48 12.93
CA ALA A 25 -13.86 19.50 14.31
C ALA A 25 -14.79 18.31 14.59
N THR A 26 -15.77 18.04 13.72
CA THR A 26 -16.67 16.88 13.84
C THR A 26 -15.89 15.57 13.88
N ARG A 27 -14.87 15.40 13.02
CA ARG A 27 -14.02 14.19 13.06
C ARG A 27 -13.25 14.07 14.38
N ALA A 28 -12.72 15.18 14.90
CA ALA A 28 -11.98 15.18 16.15
C ALA A 28 -12.88 14.87 17.36
N GLU A 29 -14.14 15.32 17.34
CA GLU A 29 -15.16 14.95 18.32
C GLU A 29 -15.47 13.44 18.26
N MET A 30 -15.80 12.91 17.08
CA MET A 30 -16.07 11.46 16.92
C MET A 30 -14.87 10.58 17.31
N ALA A 31 -13.64 11.07 17.14
CA ALA A 31 -12.44 10.37 17.57
C ALA A 31 -12.30 10.34 19.11
N ARG A 32 -12.69 11.42 19.79
CA ARG A 32 -12.74 11.48 21.26
C ARG A 32 -13.85 10.57 21.79
N ASP A 33 -15.02 10.56 21.18
CA ASP A 33 -16.13 9.69 21.57
C ASP A 33 -15.74 8.20 21.45
N LEU A 34 -15.03 7.84 20.37
CA LEU A 34 -14.51 6.49 20.22
C LEU A 34 -13.48 6.12 21.31
N ALA A 35 -12.65 7.06 21.73
CA ALA A 35 -11.67 6.84 22.80
C ALA A 35 -12.34 6.72 24.18
N ALA A 36 -13.44 7.44 24.39
CA ALA A 36 -14.23 7.41 25.62
C ALA A 36 -15.21 6.22 25.68
N ALA A 37 -15.47 5.53 24.57
CA ALA A 37 -16.42 4.42 24.53
C ALA A 37 -15.97 3.22 25.38
N GLU A 38 -16.80 2.88 26.38
CA GLU A 38 -16.52 1.84 27.37
C GLU A 38 -16.98 0.46 26.88
N THR A 39 -18.11 0.41 26.16
CA THR A 39 -18.70 -0.85 25.69
C THR A 39 -18.33 -1.20 24.25
N VAL A 40 -18.44 -2.49 23.90
CA VAL A 40 -18.17 -2.98 22.54
C VAL A 40 -19.15 -2.39 21.52
N ASP A 41 -20.44 -2.26 21.87
CA ASP A 41 -21.47 -1.73 20.98
C ASP A 41 -21.34 -0.22 20.77
N GLU A 42 -20.96 0.55 21.80
CA GLU A 42 -20.59 1.95 21.65
C GLU A 42 -19.37 2.11 20.75
N ARG A 43 -18.31 1.34 20.98
CA ARG A 43 -17.12 1.36 20.10
C ARG A 43 -17.48 1.04 18.65
N ARG A 44 -18.40 0.11 18.40
CA ARG A 44 -18.87 -0.20 17.05
C ARG A 44 -19.61 1.00 16.43
N ARG A 45 -20.53 1.63 17.16
CA ARG A 45 -21.25 2.83 16.70
C ARG A 45 -20.31 4.01 16.45
N CYS A 46 -19.41 4.31 17.39
CA CYS A 46 -18.42 5.37 17.27
C CYS A 46 -17.45 5.13 16.10
N ARG A 47 -17.06 3.88 15.82
CA ARG A 47 -16.25 3.56 14.62
C ARG A 47 -16.99 3.86 13.31
N LEU A 48 -18.29 3.56 13.23
CA LEU A 48 -19.09 3.88 12.05
C LEU A 48 -19.23 5.39 11.87
N ALA A 49 -19.55 6.11 12.95
CA ALA A 49 -19.64 7.57 12.94
C ALA A 49 -18.31 8.23 12.56
N LEU A 50 -17.19 7.74 13.10
CA LEU A 50 -15.85 8.23 12.76
C LEU A 50 -15.50 7.98 11.28
N ARG A 51 -15.89 6.83 10.71
CA ARG A 51 -15.71 6.56 9.26
C ARG A 51 -16.52 7.52 8.40
N ALA A 52 -17.77 7.79 8.78
CA ALA A 52 -18.61 8.76 8.08
C ALA A 52 -18.01 10.18 8.15
N ALA A 53 -17.59 10.63 9.34
CA ALA A 53 -16.94 11.92 9.53
C ALA A 53 -15.61 12.03 8.76
N ALA A 54 -14.82 10.95 8.69
CA ALA A 54 -13.60 10.92 7.90
C ALA A 54 -13.87 11.04 6.39
N ALA A 55 -14.93 10.40 5.89
CA ALA A 55 -15.33 10.52 4.49
C ALA A 55 -15.78 11.94 4.14
N LEU A 56 -16.58 12.58 5.01
CA LEU A 56 -16.98 13.98 4.87
C LEU A 56 -15.77 14.91 4.85
N LEU A 57 -14.83 14.76 5.80
CA LEU A 57 -13.61 15.55 5.82
C LEU A 57 -12.78 15.38 4.53
N HIS A 58 -12.69 14.16 3.99
CA HIS A 58 -11.99 13.94 2.73
C HIS A 58 -12.67 14.65 1.55
N ALA A 59 -14.01 14.62 1.49
CA ALA A 59 -14.76 15.34 0.47
C ALA A 59 -14.52 16.86 0.57
N THR A 60 -14.55 17.44 1.78
CA THR A 60 -14.29 18.88 1.99
C THR A 60 -12.85 19.28 1.68
N ILE A 61 -11.87 18.39 1.87
CA ILE A 61 -10.48 18.63 1.47
C ILE A 61 -10.36 18.71 -0.06
N ILE A 62 -11.05 17.81 -0.77
CA ILE A 62 -11.07 17.80 -2.23
C ILE A 62 -11.74 19.06 -2.76
N ASP A 63 -12.88 19.44 -2.19
CA ASP A 63 -13.61 20.67 -2.51
C ASP A 63 -12.74 21.92 -2.28
N ALA A 64 -12.07 22.01 -1.12
CA ALA A 64 -11.14 23.11 -0.84
C ALA A 64 -10.00 23.19 -1.86
N HIS A 65 -9.46 22.05 -2.29
CA HIS A 65 -8.44 22.00 -3.34
C HIS A 65 -8.98 22.43 -4.71
N GLN A 66 -10.23 22.10 -5.04
CA GLN A 66 -10.90 22.54 -6.26
C GLN A 66 -11.16 24.06 -6.26
N HIS A 67 -11.39 24.64 -5.08
CA HIS A 67 -11.47 26.09 -4.86
C HIS A 67 -10.09 26.78 -4.76
N HIS A 68 -9.02 26.10 -5.19
CA HIS A 68 -7.65 26.61 -5.23
C HIS A 68 -7.09 27.03 -3.86
N VAL A 69 -7.59 26.46 -2.76
CA VAL A 69 -6.97 26.63 -1.45
C VAL A 69 -5.61 25.91 -1.45
N PRO A 70 -4.50 26.58 -1.08
CA PRO A 70 -3.19 25.95 -0.98
C PRO A 70 -3.17 24.75 -0.02
N THR A 71 -2.53 23.66 -0.43
CA THR A 71 -2.35 22.44 0.39
C THR A 71 -1.80 22.71 1.81
N PRO A 72 -0.83 23.63 2.03
CA PRO A 72 -0.38 23.96 3.38
C PRO A 72 -1.46 24.56 4.28
N GLU A 73 -2.37 25.35 3.71
CA GLU A 73 -3.47 25.99 4.44
C GLU A 73 -4.58 24.99 4.76
N ILE A 74 -4.88 24.06 3.85
CA ILE A 74 -5.77 22.92 4.10
C ILE A 74 -5.22 22.07 5.25
N ALA A 75 -3.92 21.77 5.21
CA ALA A 75 -3.24 20.98 6.24
C ALA A 75 -3.31 21.67 7.62
N ALA A 76 -3.02 22.98 7.66
CA ALA A 76 -3.13 23.77 8.87
C ALA A 76 -4.56 23.79 9.44
N THR A 77 -5.56 24.02 8.58
CA THR A 77 -6.98 24.10 8.97
C THR A 77 -7.50 22.77 9.52
N THR A 78 -7.08 21.66 8.92
CA THR A 78 -7.51 20.31 9.32
C THR A 78 -6.67 19.70 10.44
N ARG A 79 -5.60 20.39 10.88
CA ARG A 79 -4.58 19.86 11.79
C ARG A 79 -3.98 18.54 11.31
N THR A 80 -3.74 18.43 10.01
CA THR A 80 -3.10 17.26 9.38
C THR A 80 -1.77 17.65 8.73
N THR A 81 -1.06 16.67 8.18
CA THR A 81 0.21 16.94 7.48
C THR A 81 -0.03 17.25 6.01
N VAL A 82 0.80 18.13 5.44
CA VAL A 82 0.79 18.43 4.00
C VAL A 82 0.92 17.16 3.16
N ARG A 83 1.74 16.20 3.63
CA ARG A 83 1.89 14.88 3.00
C ARG A 83 0.58 14.10 2.97
N ALA A 84 -0.19 14.09 4.06
CA ALA A 84 -1.48 13.38 4.11
C ALA A 84 -2.49 13.98 3.11
N VAL A 85 -2.56 15.31 3.03
CA VAL A 85 -3.40 16.01 2.05
C VAL A 85 -2.94 15.70 0.63
N ALA A 86 -1.64 15.76 0.34
CA ALA A 86 -1.09 15.44 -0.98
C ALA A 86 -1.40 14.00 -1.42
N VAL A 87 -1.27 13.03 -0.52
CA VAL A 87 -1.61 11.62 -0.80
C VAL A 87 -3.11 11.46 -1.07
N LEU A 88 -3.97 12.13 -0.30
CA LEU A 88 -5.41 12.10 -0.52
C LEU A 88 -5.77 12.63 -1.92
N LEU A 89 -5.23 13.80 -2.28
CA LEU A 89 -5.50 14.43 -3.58
C LEU A 89 -4.95 13.60 -4.73
N GLN A 90 -3.79 12.96 -4.57
CA GLN A 90 -3.25 12.04 -5.56
C GLN A 90 -4.17 10.85 -5.78
N ARG A 91 -4.64 10.20 -4.70
CA ARG A 91 -5.60 9.09 -4.79
C ARG A 91 -6.90 9.51 -5.45
N HIS A 92 -7.40 10.71 -5.16
CA HIS A 92 -8.61 11.22 -5.80
C HIS A 92 -8.41 11.42 -7.31
N ARG A 93 -7.25 11.93 -7.73
CA ARG A 93 -6.89 12.05 -9.15
C ARG A 93 -6.78 10.70 -9.85
N ASP A 94 -6.19 9.71 -9.20
CA ASP A 94 -6.04 8.37 -9.75
C ASP A 94 -7.40 7.67 -9.95
N VAL A 95 -8.40 8.01 -9.11
CA VAL A 95 -9.78 7.51 -9.25
C VAL A 95 -10.60 8.29 -10.29
N THR A 96 -10.42 9.61 -10.38
CA THR A 96 -11.23 10.47 -11.26
C THR A 96 -10.71 10.58 -12.68
N ARG A 97 -9.44 10.23 -12.92
CA ARG A 97 -8.86 10.19 -14.26
C ARG A 97 -9.01 8.78 -14.82
N PRO A 98 -9.91 8.50 -15.79
CA PRO A 98 -9.84 7.25 -16.52
C PRO A 98 -8.47 7.23 -17.22
N SER A 99 -7.66 6.24 -16.87
CA SER A 99 -6.28 6.09 -17.31
C SER A 99 -6.14 6.19 -18.84
N ARG A 100 -5.78 7.37 -19.37
CA ARG A 100 -5.40 7.53 -20.78
C ARG A 100 -3.98 7.03 -21.09
N ARG A 101 -3.34 6.37 -20.13
CA ARG A 101 -2.21 5.47 -20.32
C ARG A 101 -2.35 4.35 -19.29
N GLN A 102 -3.08 3.29 -19.66
CA GLN A 102 -2.73 1.97 -19.15
C GLN A 102 -1.32 1.69 -19.67
N VAL A 103 -0.31 2.07 -18.88
CA VAL A 103 0.87 1.22 -18.82
C VAL A 103 0.33 -0.04 -18.19
N VAL A 104 0.01 -1.02 -19.05
CA VAL A 104 -0.28 -2.38 -18.64
C VAL A 104 0.96 -2.82 -17.89
N ASP A 105 0.92 -2.69 -16.57
CA ASP A 105 1.93 -3.29 -15.72
C ASP A 105 1.74 -4.81 -15.93
N PRO A 106 2.68 -5.50 -16.61
CA PRO A 106 2.48 -6.90 -16.96
C PRO A 106 2.19 -7.74 -15.70
N VAL A 107 2.72 -7.31 -14.55
CA VAL A 107 2.49 -7.92 -13.23
C VAL A 107 1.03 -7.77 -12.76
N SER A 108 0.37 -6.65 -13.07
CA SER A 108 -1.04 -6.42 -12.72
C SER A 108 -1.97 -7.33 -13.53
N THR A 109 -1.68 -7.51 -14.81
CA THR A 109 -2.50 -8.34 -15.71
C THR A 109 -2.40 -9.81 -15.33
N HIS A 110 -1.19 -10.29 -15.02
CA HIS A 110 -0.98 -11.66 -14.54
C HIS A 110 -1.71 -11.96 -13.22
N ARG A 111 -1.73 -11.00 -12.28
CA ARG A 111 -2.49 -11.18 -11.03
C ARG A 111 -4.00 -11.20 -11.26
N SER A 112 -4.53 -10.36 -12.14
CA SER A 112 -5.96 -10.37 -12.48
C SER A 112 -6.37 -11.71 -13.08
N GLN A 113 -5.62 -12.19 -14.08
CA GLN A 113 -5.88 -13.49 -14.72
C GLN A 113 -5.79 -14.65 -13.72
N ALA A 114 -4.84 -14.61 -12.79
CA ALA A 114 -4.71 -15.62 -11.75
C ALA A 114 -5.90 -15.62 -10.77
N LEU A 115 -6.47 -14.46 -10.48
CA LEU A 115 -7.69 -14.35 -9.66
C LEU A 115 -8.92 -14.87 -10.39
N ASP A 116 -9.05 -14.56 -11.68
CA ASP A 116 -10.14 -15.05 -12.52
C ASP A 116 -10.09 -16.58 -12.63
N ALA A 117 -8.89 -17.16 -12.79
CA ALA A 117 -8.69 -18.61 -12.81
C ALA A 117 -9.12 -19.31 -11.50
N VAL A 118 -8.86 -18.68 -10.34
CA VAL A 118 -9.35 -19.19 -9.04
C VAL A 118 -10.87 -19.13 -8.97
N ALA A 119 -11.47 -18.04 -9.44
CA ALA A 119 -12.92 -17.88 -9.47
C ALA A 119 -13.60 -18.89 -10.40
N ASP A 120 -13.02 -19.12 -11.58
CA ASP A 120 -13.50 -20.09 -12.57
C ASP A 120 -13.39 -21.52 -12.02
N ALA A 121 -12.25 -21.89 -11.43
CA ALA A 121 -12.06 -23.22 -10.84
C ALA A 121 -13.03 -23.47 -9.68
N ALA A 122 -13.23 -22.48 -8.80
CA ALA A 122 -14.18 -22.58 -7.70
C ALA A 122 -15.64 -22.69 -8.19
N ARG A 123 -16.01 -21.99 -9.28
CA ARG A 123 -17.33 -22.10 -9.90
C ARG A 123 -17.56 -23.44 -10.60
N ALA A 124 -16.55 -23.94 -11.32
CA ALA A 124 -16.67 -25.16 -12.11
C ALA A 124 -16.62 -26.44 -11.25
N HIS A 125 -15.80 -26.45 -10.20
CA HIS A 125 -15.49 -27.67 -9.45
C HIS A 125 -15.82 -27.59 -7.95
N GLY A 126 -16.20 -26.42 -7.45
CA GLY A 126 -16.39 -26.19 -6.02
C GLY A 126 -15.08 -25.94 -5.26
N THR A 127 -15.20 -25.57 -3.99
CA THR A 127 -14.09 -25.02 -3.20
C THR A 127 -13.17 -26.08 -2.58
N ALA A 128 -13.61 -27.35 -2.53
CA ALA A 128 -12.83 -28.46 -1.97
C ALA A 128 -12.09 -29.29 -3.04
N HIS A 129 -12.24 -28.95 -4.32
CA HIS A 129 -11.71 -29.75 -5.41
C HIS A 129 -10.20 -29.50 -5.62
N PRO A 130 -9.40 -30.53 -5.94
CA PRO A 130 -7.95 -30.39 -6.17
C PRO A 130 -7.60 -29.35 -7.24
N ALA A 131 -8.42 -29.23 -8.29
CA ALA A 131 -8.23 -28.21 -9.34
C ALA A 131 -8.34 -26.77 -8.80
N THR A 132 -9.28 -26.53 -7.87
CA THR A 132 -9.44 -25.24 -7.19
C THR A 132 -8.26 -24.95 -6.27
N HIS A 133 -7.75 -25.97 -5.57
CA HIS A 133 -6.56 -25.84 -4.74
C HIS A 133 -5.31 -25.52 -5.58
N ALA A 134 -5.15 -26.19 -6.73
CA ALA A 134 -4.06 -25.92 -7.67
C ALA A 134 -4.12 -24.49 -8.22
N ALA A 135 -5.32 -23.98 -8.56
CA ALA A 135 -5.51 -22.60 -8.99
C ALA A 135 -5.13 -21.60 -7.87
N ILE A 136 -5.52 -21.86 -6.63
CA ILE A 136 -5.16 -21.03 -5.46
C ILE A 136 -3.64 -20.99 -5.28
N ALA A 137 -2.97 -22.13 -5.37
CA ALA A 137 -1.52 -22.23 -5.24
C ALA A 137 -0.78 -21.49 -6.38
N ALA A 138 -1.22 -21.67 -7.62
CA ALA A 138 -0.66 -20.97 -8.78
C ALA A 138 -0.84 -19.45 -8.68
N ALA A 139 -2.01 -18.99 -8.24
CA ALA A 139 -2.26 -17.57 -8.03
C ALA A 139 -1.41 -16.99 -6.89
N HIS A 140 -1.17 -17.77 -5.82
CA HIS A 140 -0.23 -17.35 -4.78
C HIS A 140 1.21 -17.24 -5.30
N ALA A 141 1.66 -18.18 -6.12
CA ALA A 141 2.99 -18.12 -6.76
C ALA A 141 3.13 -16.91 -7.71
N ALA A 142 2.03 -16.45 -8.31
CA ALA A 142 1.96 -15.19 -9.08
C ALA A 142 1.94 -13.92 -8.19
N GLY A 143 2.10 -14.06 -6.87
CA GLY A 143 2.18 -12.96 -5.91
C GLY A 143 0.83 -12.45 -5.43
N VAL A 144 -0.25 -13.22 -5.58
CA VAL A 144 -1.55 -12.86 -5.01
C VAL A 144 -1.56 -13.17 -3.49
N PRO A 145 -1.97 -12.20 -2.65
CA PRO A 145 -1.98 -12.39 -1.20
C PRO A 145 -3.12 -13.34 -0.77
N VAL A 146 -2.85 -14.21 0.22
CA VAL A 146 -3.79 -15.21 0.76
C VAL A 146 -5.17 -14.63 1.12
N PRO A 147 -5.31 -13.43 1.72
CA PRO A 147 -6.62 -12.84 1.98
C PRO A 147 -7.48 -12.56 0.74
N ALA A 148 -6.84 -12.30 -0.42
CA ALA A 148 -7.56 -12.10 -1.68
C ALA A 148 -8.02 -13.45 -2.26
N LEU A 149 -7.17 -14.47 -2.20
CA LEU A 149 -7.48 -15.83 -2.64
C LEU A 149 -8.65 -16.42 -1.84
N ALA A 150 -8.64 -16.28 -0.51
CA ALA A 150 -9.70 -16.74 0.36
C ALA A 150 -11.07 -16.12 0.01
N ARG A 151 -11.07 -14.80 -0.27
CA ARG A 151 -12.28 -14.07 -0.66
C ARG A 151 -12.85 -14.57 -1.98
N ILE A 152 -11.99 -14.81 -2.96
CA ILE A 152 -12.40 -15.16 -4.33
C ILE A 152 -12.82 -16.62 -4.43
N ALA A 153 -12.12 -17.51 -3.73
CA ALA A 153 -12.50 -18.91 -3.63
C ALA A 153 -13.65 -19.18 -2.65
N GLY A 154 -14.12 -18.18 -1.89
CA GLY A 154 -15.21 -18.35 -0.92
C GLY A 154 -14.86 -19.26 0.27
N ILE A 155 -13.60 -19.24 0.72
CA ILE A 155 -13.09 -20.06 1.82
C ILE A 155 -12.50 -19.19 2.95
N SER A 156 -12.26 -19.80 4.12
CA SER A 156 -11.57 -19.12 5.21
C SER A 156 -10.11 -18.84 4.86
N ARG A 157 -9.51 -17.86 5.55
CA ARG A 157 -8.09 -17.49 5.32
C ARG A 157 -7.15 -18.61 5.74
N GLU A 158 -7.49 -19.28 6.83
CA GLU A 158 -6.75 -20.42 7.38
C GLU A 158 -6.70 -21.54 6.34
N ARG A 159 -7.84 -21.88 5.74
CA ARG A 159 -7.92 -22.91 4.70
C ARG A 159 -7.14 -22.52 3.43
N ALA A 160 -7.20 -21.26 3.03
CA ALA A 160 -6.40 -20.77 1.89
C ALA A 160 -4.89 -20.82 2.18
N ALA A 161 -4.48 -20.53 3.43
CA ALA A 161 -3.09 -20.64 3.86
C ALA A 161 -2.63 -22.11 3.87
N ASP A 162 -3.45 -23.05 4.35
CA ASP A 162 -3.14 -24.47 4.36
C ASP A 162 -2.96 -25.03 2.94
N ILE A 163 -3.82 -24.63 2.00
CA ILE A 163 -3.72 -24.99 0.57
C ILE A 163 -2.40 -24.49 -0.03
N VAL A 164 -2.01 -23.25 0.29
CA VAL A 164 -0.75 -22.67 -0.18
C VAL A 164 0.46 -23.36 0.44
N LEU A 165 0.42 -23.65 1.73
CA LEU A 165 1.50 -24.35 2.45
C LEU A 165 1.70 -25.77 1.93
N THR A 166 0.61 -26.52 1.73
CA THR A 166 0.64 -27.88 1.17
C THR A 166 1.11 -27.90 -0.29
N ALA A 167 0.81 -26.87 -1.08
CA ALA A 167 1.38 -26.72 -2.42
C ALA A 167 2.85 -26.29 -2.41
N GLY A 168 3.26 -25.49 -1.41
CA GLY A 168 4.66 -25.09 -1.19
C GLY A 168 5.58 -26.20 -0.69
N THR A 169 5.01 -27.32 -0.21
CA THR A 169 5.76 -28.53 0.16
C THR A 169 6.05 -29.48 -1.02
N ALA A 170 5.85 -29.04 -2.26
CA ALA A 170 6.42 -29.73 -3.41
C ALA A 170 7.95 -29.81 -3.20
N THR A 171 8.44 -31.01 -2.87
CA THR A 171 9.84 -31.24 -2.54
C THR A 171 10.71 -30.71 -3.66
N PRO A 172 11.61 -29.74 -3.41
CA PRO A 172 12.48 -29.23 -4.46
C PRO A 172 13.26 -30.40 -5.05
N PRO A 173 13.39 -30.50 -6.38
CA PRO A 173 14.09 -31.61 -7.01
C PRO A 173 15.50 -31.70 -6.43
N ALA A 174 15.99 -32.92 -6.16
CA ALA A 174 17.26 -33.15 -5.47
C ALA A 174 18.44 -32.38 -6.10
N ALA A 175 18.39 -32.16 -7.42
CA ALA A 175 19.33 -31.33 -8.15
C ALA A 175 19.35 -29.87 -7.67
N ALA A 176 18.19 -29.23 -7.45
CA ALA A 176 18.09 -27.86 -6.99
C ALA A 176 18.63 -27.69 -5.55
N VAL A 177 18.38 -28.69 -4.68
CA VAL A 177 18.93 -28.71 -3.31
C VAL A 177 20.46 -28.84 -3.35
N ALA A 178 20.99 -29.71 -4.23
CA ALA A 178 22.43 -29.84 -4.43
C ALA A 178 23.05 -28.52 -4.93
N THR A 179 22.43 -27.85 -5.91
CA THR A 179 22.91 -26.56 -6.42
C THR A 179 22.90 -25.48 -5.34
N MET A 180 21.83 -25.38 -4.54
CA MET A 180 21.75 -24.42 -3.43
C MET A 180 22.80 -24.71 -2.36
N ARG A 181 23.02 -25.99 -2.03
CA ARG A 181 24.06 -26.41 -1.07
C ARG A 181 25.46 -26.03 -1.57
N THR A 182 25.76 -26.29 -2.84
CA THR A 182 27.04 -25.92 -3.44
C THR A 182 27.23 -24.40 -3.51
N ALA A 183 26.19 -23.64 -3.85
CA ALA A 183 26.24 -22.19 -3.84
C ALA A 183 26.53 -21.65 -2.43
N LEU A 184 25.84 -22.18 -1.40
CA LEU A 184 26.06 -21.77 -0.01
C LEU A 184 27.48 -22.09 0.46
N ILE A 185 27.97 -23.30 0.16
CA ILE A 185 29.36 -23.71 0.47
C ILE A 185 30.35 -22.78 -0.24
N ASN A 186 30.16 -22.48 -1.52
CA ASN A 186 31.01 -21.55 -2.26
C ASN A 186 30.99 -20.13 -1.69
N THR A 187 29.84 -19.69 -1.15
CA THR A 187 29.74 -18.38 -0.52
C THR A 187 30.49 -18.36 0.82
N ILE A 188 30.43 -19.45 1.58
CA ILE A 188 31.12 -19.61 2.87
C ILE A 188 32.63 -19.80 2.67
N THR A 189 33.06 -20.48 1.60
CA THR A 189 34.49 -20.71 1.30
C THR A 189 35.14 -19.54 0.54
N ALA A 190 34.37 -18.70 -0.17
CA ALA A 190 34.88 -17.52 -0.88
C ALA A 190 34.91 -16.21 -0.05
N GLY A 191 34.29 -16.18 1.13
CA GLY A 191 34.71 -15.27 2.23
C GLY A 191 35.62 -16.05 3.18
N PRO A 192 36.62 -15.47 3.89
CA PRO A 192 37.04 -14.09 4.14
C PRO A 192 38.21 -13.60 3.26
N ALA A 193 38.60 -14.36 2.23
CA ALA A 193 39.74 -14.02 1.37
C ALA A 193 39.50 -12.77 0.49
N THR A 194 38.23 -12.48 0.16
CA THR A 194 37.84 -11.33 -0.67
C THR A 194 37.74 -10.01 0.13
N SER A 195 37.42 -10.06 1.43
CA SER A 195 37.39 -8.88 2.29
C SER A 195 38.81 -8.40 2.64
N ALA A 196 39.73 -9.31 2.96
CA ALA A 196 41.12 -8.96 3.26
C ALA A 196 41.84 -8.33 2.06
N ALA A 197 41.60 -8.83 0.84
CA ALA A 197 42.17 -8.25 -0.39
C ALA A 197 41.50 -6.91 -0.78
N ALA A 198 40.25 -6.68 -0.40
CA ALA A 198 39.57 -5.40 -0.56
C ALA A 198 40.05 -4.37 0.46
N GLU A 199 40.20 -4.75 1.73
CA GLU A 199 40.76 -3.94 2.80
C GLU A 199 42.22 -3.57 2.53
N ALA A 200 43.07 -4.50 2.08
CA ALA A 200 44.45 -4.19 1.72
C ALA A 200 44.58 -3.24 0.51
N ARG A 201 43.55 -3.17 -0.36
CA ARG A 201 43.49 -2.18 -1.45
C ARG A 201 43.00 -0.83 -0.95
N ALA A 202 42.01 -0.80 -0.06
CA ALA A 202 41.53 0.42 0.58
C ALA A 202 42.62 1.07 1.45
N TYR A 203 43.34 0.28 2.25
CA TYR A 203 44.43 0.74 3.11
C TYR A 203 45.61 1.28 2.29
N ARG A 204 45.97 0.64 1.16
CA ARG A 204 46.99 1.19 0.24
C ARG A 204 46.59 2.51 -0.40
N ARG A 205 45.29 2.71 -0.70
CA ARG A 205 44.78 3.99 -1.22
C ARG A 205 44.79 5.09 -0.16
N LEU A 206 44.45 4.76 1.09
CA LEU A 206 44.51 5.68 2.22
C LEU A 206 45.96 6.07 2.58
N VAL A 207 46.88 5.12 2.60
CA VAL A 207 48.27 5.39 3.02
C VAL A 207 49.11 6.03 1.90
N ARG A 208 48.78 5.83 0.62
CA ARG A 208 49.48 6.49 -0.51
C ARG A 208 48.73 7.68 -1.13
N GLY A 209 47.54 8.01 -0.63
CA GLY A 209 46.63 8.99 -1.23
C GLY A 209 46.93 10.46 -0.92
N ASP A 210 47.76 10.76 0.08
CA ASP A 210 48.00 12.14 0.56
C ASP A 210 49.44 12.65 0.32
N ASN A 211 50.12 12.16 -0.72
CA ASN A 211 51.33 12.83 -1.25
C ASN A 211 51.12 13.20 -2.71
N THR A 212 50.41 14.31 -2.92
CA THR A 212 50.52 15.11 -4.15
C THR A 212 51.01 16.50 -3.80
N ASP A 213 52.27 16.59 -3.36
CA ASP A 213 53.11 17.72 -3.77
C ASP A 213 53.53 17.48 -5.22
N ARG A 214 52.63 17.87 -6.13
CA ARG A 214 52.90 18.46 -7.44
C ARG A 214 51.67 19.25 -7.88
#